data_AF-A0A800LWR1-F1
#
_entry.id   AF-A0A800LWR1-F1
#
_cell.length_a   1.000
_cell.length_b   1.000
_cell.length_c   1.000
_cell.angle_alpha   90.00
_cell.angle_beta   90.00
_cell.angle_gamma   90.00
#
_symmetry.space_group_name_H-M   'P 1'
#
loop_
_entity.id
_entity.type
_entity.pdbx_description
1 polymer ?
#
loop_
_entity_poly.entity_id
_entity_poly.type
_entity_poly.pdbx_seq_one_letter_code
_entity_poly.pdbx_strand_id
1 'polypeptide(L)'
;LDLVGATPRAVTVNSEEIREALSQPVNDIIMAVRQTLEGTPAELAADIIDRGIVMGGGGSRLRGFVQRIMTETNLPVRTDEEPMTCVVRGTGKIIENYAHYEKMLLSVRD
;
A
#
# COMPACT_ATOMS: atom_id res chain seq x y z
N LEU A 1 14.16 -22.42 -13.73
CA LEU A 1 15.06 -23.52 -14.14
C LEU A 1 14.68 -23.88 -15.56
N ASP A 2 15.63 -23.85 -16.50
CA ASP A 2 15.44 -24.60 -17.75
C ASP A 2 15.39 -26.07 -17.35
N LEU A 3 14.19 -26.65 -17.34
CA LEU A 3 13.96 -28.03 -16.91
C LEU A 3 14.64 -29.04 -17.84
N VAL A 4 15.15 -28.58 -18.99
CA VAL A 4 15.78 -29.42 -20.02
C VAL A 4 17.31 -29.35 -19.96
N GLY A 5 17.89 -28.19 -19.61
CA GLY A 5 19.34 -27.94 -19.76
C GLY A 5 20.21 -28.11 -18.52
N ALA A 6 19.63 -28.24 -17.31
CA ALA A 6 20.31 -28.42 -16.01
C ALA A 6 21.50 -27.46 -15.72
N THR A 7 21.59 -26.32 -16.40
CA THR A 7 22.71 -25.37 -16.29
C THR A 7 22.18 -23.94 -16.07
N PRO A 8 22.89 -23.10 -15.29
CA PRO A 8 22.50 -21.70 -15.10
C PRO A 8 22.45 -20.95 -16.44
N ARG A 9 21.35 -20.25 -16.68
CA ARG A 9 21.15 -19.44 -17.88
C ARG A 9 20.66 -18.05 -17.51
N ALA A 10 21.24 -17.04 -18.16
CA ALA A 10 20.74 -15.68 -18.11
C ALA A 10 19.57 -15.51 -19.08
N VAL A 11 18.51 -14.82 -18.63
CA VAL A 11 17.35 -14.46 -19.44
C VAL A 11 17.12 -12.97 -19.29
N THR A 12 16.93 -12.28 -20.42
CA THR A 12 16.53 -10.88 -20.45
C THR A 12 15.03 -10.81 -20.30
N VAL A 13 14.54 -10.01 -19.36
CA VAL A 13 13.11 -9.72 -19.17
C VAL A 13 12.84 -8.23 -19.43
N ASN A 14 11.67 -7.93 -19.97
CA ASN A 14 11.24 -6.57 -20.25
C ASN A 14 10.15 -6.09 -19.27
N SER A 15 9.83 -4.80 -19.32
CA SER A 15 8.87 -4.21 -18.37
C SER A 15 7.43 -4.68 -18.56
N GLU A 16 7.06 -5.17 -19.75
CA GLU A 16 5.72 -5.69 -20.04
C GLU A 16 5.50 -7.04 -19.39
N GLU A 17 6.48 -7.94 -19.50
CA GLU A 17 6.48 -9.25 -18.84
C GLU A 17 6.41 -9.11 -17.31
N ILE A 18 7.17 -8.16 -16.75
CA ILE A 18 7.12 -7.87 -15.31
C ILE A 18 5.76 -7.30 -14.91
N ARG A 19 5.18 -6.41 -15.72
CA ARG A 19 3.85 -5.84 -15.46
C ARG A 19 2.76 -6.91 -15.50
N GLU A 20 2.84 -7.84 -16.45
CA GLU A 20 1.92 -8.97 -16.55
C GLU A 20 2.06 -9.89 -15.34
N ALA A 21 3.28 -10.25 -14.96
CA ALA A 21 3.54 -11.09 -13.79
C ALA A 21 3.04 -10.45 -12.47
N LEU A 22 3.09 -9.12 -12.36
CA LEU A 22 2.60 -8.37 -11.21
C LEU A 22 1.09 -8.05 -11.26
N SER A 23 0.40 -8.34 -12.36
CA SER A 23 -0.99 -7.92 -12.56
C SER A 23 -1.93 -8.44 -11.48
N GLN A 24 -1.87 -9.75 -11.18
CA GLN A 24 -2.70 -10.39 -10.18
C GLN A 24 -2.51 -9.80 -8.76
N PRO A 25 -1.30 -9.77 -8.17
CA PRO A 25 -1.13 -9.21 -6.83
C PRO A 25 -1.45 -7.72 -6.75
N VAL A 26 -1.23 -6.95 -7.83
CA VAL A 26 -1.63 -5.55 -7.89
C VAL A 26 -3.16 -5.41 -7.86
N ASN A 27 -3.88 -6.25 -8.62
CA ASN A 27 -5.33 -6.28 -8.61
C ASN A 27 -5.89 -6.67 -7.24
N ASP A 28 -5.27 -7.62 -6.55
CA ASP A 28 -5.69 -8.02 -5.20
C ASP A 28 -5.61 -6.85 -4.22
N ILE A 29 -4.54 -6.03 -4.30
CA ILE A 29 -4.42 -4.82 -3.48
C ILE A 29 -5.50 -3.79 -3.84
N ILE A 30 -5.76 -3.57 -5.13
CA ILE A 30 -6.80 -2.63 -5.59
C ILE A 30 -8.18 -3.07 -5.10
N MET A 31 -8.49 -4.37 -5.18
CA MET A 31 -9.74 -4.92 -4.66
C MET A 31 -9.88 -4.70 -3.15
N ALA A 32 -8.81 -4.96 -2.39
CA ALA A 32 -8.82 -4.73 -0.94
C ALA A 32 -9.08 -3.26 -0.59
N VAL A 33 -8.48 -2.32 -1.33
CA VAL A 33 -8.74 -0.88 -1.17
C VAL A 33 -10.22 -0.58 -1.45
N ARG A 34 -10.76 -1.07 -2.56
CA ARG A 34 -12.17 -0.83 -2.92
C ARG A 34 -13.15 -1.40 -1.90
N GLN A 35 -12.94 -2.64 -1.47
CA GLN A 35 -13.77 -3.27 -0.44
C GLN A 35 -13.75 -2.50 0.88
N THR A 36 -12.59 -1.94 1.24
CA THR A 36 -12.45 -1.09 2.43
C THR A 36 -13.29 0.19 2.30
N LEU A 37 -13.25 0.83 1.13
CA LEU A 37 -14.05 2.03 0.86
C LEU A 37 -15.55 1.74 0.84
N GLU A 38 -15.96 0.61 0.23
CA GLU A 38 -17.36 0.17 0.19
C GLU A 38 -17.91 -0.13 1.59
N GLY A 39 -17.08 -0.65 2.49
CA GLY A 39 -17.44 -0.91 3.88
C GLY A 39 -17.31 0.29 4.82
N THR A 40 -16.85 1.44 4.34
CA THR A 40 -16.61 2.62 5.18
C THR A 40 -17.94 3.29 5.56
N PRO A 41 -18.19 3.57 6.86
CA PRO A 41 -19.38 4.31 7.30
C PRO A 41 -19.53 5.68 6.64
N ALA A 42 -20.77 6.11 6.41
CA ALA A 42 -21.07 7.34 5.66
C ALA A 42 -20.47 8.60 6.33
N GLU A 43 -20.40 8.61 7.66
CA GLU A 43 -19.82 9.69 8.45
C GLU A 43 -18.32 9.88 8.20
N LEU A 44 -17.60 8.85 7.73
CA LEU A 44 -16.17 8.93 7.38
C LEU A 44 -15.95 9.10 5.87
N ALA A 45 -16.93 8.76 5.04
CA ALA A 45 -16.80 8.79 3.59
C ALA A 45 -16.55 10.21 3.05
N ALA A 46 -17.20 11.22 3.63
CA ALA A 46 -17.03 12.62 3.23
C ALA A 46 -15.58 13.09 3.40
N ASP A 47 -14.94 12.74 4.52
CA ASP A 47 -13.55 13.09 4.80
C ASP A 47 -12.58 12.38 3.84
N ILE A 48 -12.86 11.15 3.44
CA ILE A 48 -12.06 10.39 2.47
C ILE A 48 -12.18 10.99 1.07
N ILE A 49 -13.36 11.47 0.68
CA ILE A 49 -13.57 12.12 -0.62
C ILE A 49 -12.73 13.40 -0.72
N ASP A 50 -12.66 14.18 0.37
CA ASP A 50 -11.90 15.43 0.40
C ASP A 50 -10.39 15.21 0.53
N ARG A 51 -9.97 14.36 1.48
CA ARG A 51 -8.54 14.19 1.82
C ARG A 51 -7.85 13.10 1.02
N GLY A 52 -8.61 12.13 0.52
CA GLY A 52 -8.10 11.01 -0.27
C GLY A 52 -7.32 9.97 0.54
N ILE A 53 -6.48 9.22 -0.18
CA ILE A 53 -5.69 8.09 0.31
C ILE A 53 -4.22 8.49 0.39
N VAL A 54 -3.56 8.09 1.48
CA VAL A 54 -2.11 8.24 1.65
C VAL A 54 -1.44 6.87 1.62
N MET A 55 -0.56 6.65 0.65
CA MET A 55 0.19 5.42 0.46
C MET A 55 1.48 5.45 1.28
N GLY A 56 1.65 4.46 2.15
CA GLY A 56 2.90 4.19 2.86
C GLY A 56 3.58 2.90 2.40
N GLY A 57 4.78 2.62 2.92
CA GLY A 57 5.53 1.38 2.65
C GLY A 57 6.23 1.35 1.29
N GLY A 58 7.16 0.41 1.12
CA GLY A 58 7.95 0.30 -0.12
C GLY A 58 7.13 -0.03 -1.36
N GLY A 59 6.00 -0.73 -1.21
CA GLY A 59 5.09 -1.07 -2.31
C GLY A 59 4.50 0.16 -3.01
N SER A 60 4.36 1.28 -2.31
CA SER A 60 3.90 2.55 -2.89
C SER A 60 4.81 3.08 -4.00
N ARG A 61 6.08 2.64 -4.06
CA ARG A 61 7.07 3.06 -5.06
C ARG A 61 6.98 2.28 -6.37
N LEU A 62 6.09 1.29 -6.48
CA LEU A 62 5.83 0.61 -7.73
C LEU A 62 5.38 1.64 -8.78
N ARG A 63 6.09 1.68 -9.91
CA ARG A 63 5.90 2.70 -10.95
C ARG A 63 4.45 2.69 -11.45
N GLY A 64 3.77 3.82 -11.36
CA GLY A 64 2.38 3.97 -11.81
C GLY A 64 1.33 3.46 -10.83
N PHE A 65 1.72 2.89 -9.68
CA PHE A 65 0.77 2.26 -8.77
C PHE A 65 -0.15 3.27 -8.08
N VAL A 66 0.40 4.42 -7.66
CA VAL A 66 -0.37 5.53 -7.08
C VAL A 66 -1.43 6.03 -8.06
N GLN A 67 -1.04 6.24 -9.32
CA GLN A 67 -1.95 6.65 -10.40
C GLN A 67 -3.00 5.59 -10.68
N ARG A 68 -2.62 4.31 -10.60
CA ARG A 68 -3.57 3.20 -10.77
C ARG A 68 -4.62 3.21 -9.67
N ILE A 69 -4.25 3.32 -8.40
CA ILE A 69 -5.22 3.41 -7.30
C ILE A 69 -6.12 4.63 -7.47
N MET A 70 -5.55 5.81 -7.80
CA MET A 70 -6.33 7.02 -8.05
C MET A 70 -7.38 6.83 -9.15
N THR A 71 -7.02 6.13 -10.23
CA THR A 71 -7.94 5.85 -11.34
C THR A 71 -9.05 4.88 -10.92
N GLU A 72 -8.71 3.86 -10.14
CA GLU A 72 -9.63 2.80 -9.73
C GLU A 72 -10.59 3.22 -8.61
N THR A 73 -10.17 4.16 -7.75
CA THR A 73 -10.99 4.66 -6.63
C THR A 73 -11.66 5.98 -6.93
N ASN A 74 -11.19 6.72 -7.94
CA ASN A 74 -11.60 8.09 -8.23
C ASN A 74 -11.42 9.05 -7.04
N LEU A 75 -10.43 8.77 -6.18
CA LEU A 75 -10.06 9.58 -5.03
C LEU A 75 -8.67 10.19 -5.22
N PRO A 76 -8.36 11.34 -4.60
CA PRO A 76 -7.00 11.82 -4.50
C PRO A 76 -6.12 10.75 -3.84
N VAL A 77 -4.94 10.44 -4.42
CA VAL A 77 -3.99 9.51 -3.83
C VAL A 77 -2.60 10.14 -3.88
N ARG A 78 -1.91 10.12 -2.74
CA ARG A 78 -0.53 10.57 -2.62
C ARG A 78 0.32 9.54 -1.90
N THR A 79 1.62 9.59 -2.11
CA THR A 79 2.57 8.81 -1.30
C THR A 79 3.04 9.65 -0.12
N ASP A 80 3.30 9.02 1.02
CA ASP A 80 4.07 9.64 2.11
C ASP A 80 5.43 10.13 1.57
N GLU A 81 6.00 11.17 2.19
CA GLU A 81 7.30 11.70 1.77
C GLU A 81 8.44 10.70 2.04
N GLU A 82 8.30 9.88 3.08
CA GLU A 82 9.28 8.88 3.50
C GLU A 82 8.62 7.50 3.68
N PRO A 83 8.08 6.89 2.60
CA PRO A 83 7.19 5.73 2.72
C PRO A 83 7.92 4.49 3.26
N MET A 84 9.24 4.40 3.10
CA MET A 84 10.06 3.30 3.62
C MET A 84 10.20 3.32 5.14
N THR A 85 10.13 4.49 5.77
CA THR A 85 10.33 4.66 7.22
C THR A 85 9.06 5.08 7.95
N CYS A 86 7.95 5.28 7.22
CA CYS A 86 6.66 5.72 7.76
C CYS A 86 6.23 4.94 9.01
N VAL A 87 6.36 3.61 9.01
CA VAL A 87 6.03 2.77 10.18
C VAL A 87 6.88 3.13 11.40
N VAL A 88 8.22 3.07 11.29
CA VAL A 88 9.10 3.32 12.44
C VAL A 88 9.04 4.75 12.93
N ARG A 89 8.83 5.73 12.03
CA ARG A 89 8.62 7.13 12.41
C ARG A 89 7.32 7.30 13.20
N GLY A 90 6.24 6.65 12.76
CA GLY A 90 4.96 6.65 13.48
C GLY A 90 5.10 6.01 14.87
N THR A 91 5.78 4.87 14.96
CA THR A 91 6.09 4.21 16.24
C THR A 91 6.91 5.11 17.16
N GLY A 92 7.98 5.75 16.67
CA GLY A 92 8.81 6.67 17.45
C GLY A 92 8.00 7.84 18.02
N LYS A 93 7.14 8.46 17.20
CA LYS A 93 6.26 9.56 17.64
C LYS A 93 5.33 9.15 18.78
N ILE A 94 4.79 7.93 18.73
CA ILE A 94 3.93 7.40 19.80
C ILE A 94 4.75 7.19 21.08
N ILE A 95 5.94 6.58 20.98
CA ILE A 95 6.79 6.32 22.15
C ILE A 95 7.18 7.64 22.84
N GLU A 96 7.58 8.66 22.08
CA GLU A 96 7.94 9.98 22.59
C GLU A 96 6.76 10.70 23.28
N ASN A 97 5.52 10.38 22.89
CA ASN A 97 4.31 11.03 23.37
C ASN A 97 3.31 10.02 23.95
N TYR A 98 3.82 8.99 24.64
CA TYR A 98 3.02 7.83 25.03
C TYR A 98 1.75 8.20 25.80
N ALA A 99 1.86 9.07 26.80
CA ALA A 99 0.70 9.50 27.60
C ALA A 99 -0.42 10.15 26.78
N HIS A 100 -0.08 10.79 25.65
CA HIS A 100 -1.07 11.40 24.76
C HIS A 100 -1.80 10.34 23.92
N TYR A 101 -1.08 9.30 23.47
CA TYR A 101 -1.60 8.30 22.54
C TYR A 101 -2.06 6.99 23.20
N GLU A 102 -1.79 6.79 24.49
CA GLU A 102 -2.05 5.54 25.22
C GLU A 102 -3.46 4.99 24.99
N LYS A 103 -4.47 5.86 25.02
CA LYS A 103 -5.88 5.47 24.83
C LYS A 103 -6.24 4.98 23.42
N MET A 104 -5.38 5.27 22.43
CA MET A 104 -5.57 4.84 21.04
C MET A 104 -4.86 3.52 20.74
N LEU A 105 -4.01 3.03 21.65
CA LEU A 105 -3.30 1.78 21.46
C LEU A 105 -4.20 0.60 21.82
N LEU A 106 -4.11 -0.47 21.02
CA LEU A 106 -4.81 -1.71 21.32
C LEU A 106 -4.27 -2.29 22.63
N SER A 107 -5.13 -2.46 23.62
CA SER A 107 -4.80 -3.27 24.79
C SER A 107 -4.81 -4.74 24.35
N VAL A 108 -3.63 -5.35 24.30
CA VAL A 108 -3.55 -6.81 24.18
C VAL A 108 -4.03 -7.37 25.52
N ARG A 109 -5.23 -7.97 25.54
CA ARG A 109 -5.62 -8.85 26.63
C ARG A 109 -5.01 -10.21 26.32
N ASP A 110 -4.21 -10.73 27.25
CA ASP A 110 -3.79 -12.14 27.26
C ASP A 110 -4.98 -13.08 27.37
#